data_AF-Q172R8-F1
#
_entry.id   AF-Q172R8-F1
#
_cell.length_a   1.000
_cell.length_b   1.000
_cell.length_c   1.000
_cell.angle_alpha   90.00
_cell.angle_beta   90.00
_cell.angle_gamma   90.00
#
_symmetry.space_group_name_H-M   'P 1'
#
loop_
_entity.id
_entity.type
_entity.pdbx_description
1 polymer ?
#
loop_
_entity_poly.entity_id
_entity_poly.type
_entity_poly.pdbx_seq_one_letter_code
_entity_poly.pdbx_strand_id
1 'polypeptide(L)'
;MYCTAVDDIDGQLIGCHNELVGSLQNLLRPSTSASYQLLCTLHQRRLYHHGCCATCGIFCTQGNFIICTNQHLFHRDCAEKFIINTKEKSSPIIPKLVLKCPHCSLESIIREYEVRLQKSPIVEIVTSRCLEHKYLPQNLAVETRTIDESSVLSNC
;
A
#
# COMPACT_ATOMS: atom_id res chain seq x y z
N MET A 1 11.79 -22.07 -16.10
CA MET A 1 12.01 -20.87 -15.26
C MET A 1 10.69 -20.61 -14.53
N TYR A 2 10.75 -20.28 -13.24
CA TYR A 2 9.56 -20.15 -12.40
C TYR A 2 9.35 -18.71 -11.95
N CYS A 3 8.10 -18.37 -11.62
CA CYS A 3 7.74 -17.13 -10.97
C CYS A 3 8.53 -16.96 -9.67
N THR A 4 8.96 -15.72 -9.39
CA THR A 4 9.69 -15.37 -8.15
C THR A 4 8.87 -14.44 -7.25
N ALA A 5 7.57 -14.28 -7.53
CA ALA A 5 6.68 -13.46 -6.72
C ALA A 5 6.53 -14.05 -5.32
N VAL A 6 6.35 -13.18 -4.33
CA VAL A 6 6.02 -13.53 -2.95
C VAL A 6 4.70 -12.86 -2.60
N ASP A 7 3.77 -13.65 -2.09
CA ASP A 7 2.46 -13.23 -1.60
C ASP A 7 2.46 -13.12 -0.08
N ASP A 8 1.98 -12.00 0.46
CA ASP A 8 1.60 -11.87 1.86
C ASP A 8 0.15 -12.34 2.02
N ILE A 9 -0.02 -13.42 2.79
CA ILE A 9 -1.29 -14.04 3.13
C ILE A 9 -1.36 -14.11 4.66
N ASP A 10 -2.11 -13.19 5.26
CA ASP A 10 -2.30 -13.08 6.71
C ASP A 10 -0.97 -13.00 7.50
N GLY A 11 0.02 -12.28 6.95
CA GLY A 11 1.35 -12.12 7.53
C GLY A 11 2.33 -13.25 7.20
N GLN A 12 1.89 -14.27 6.43
CA GLN A 12 2.75 -15.34 5.96
C GLN A 12 3.24 -15.06 4.53
N LEU A 13 4.54 -15.18 4.32
CA LEU A 13 5.17 -14.97 3.02
C LEU A 13 5.21 -16.28 2.24
N ILE A 14 4.44 -16.34 1.14
CA ILE A 14 4.29 -17.52 0.31
C ILE A 14 4.87 -17.26 -1.07
N GLY A 15 5.87 -18.06 -1.47
CA GLY A 15 6.46 -17.99 -2.81
C GLY A 15 5.57 -18.61 -3.88
N CYS A 16 5.50 -17.99 -5.05
CA CYS A 16 4.88 -18.58 -6.23
C CYS A 16 5.82 -19.60 -6.88
N HIS A 17 5.25 -20.67 -7.45
CA HIS A 17 5.99 -21.71 -8.15
C HIS A 17 5.44 -21.98 -9.56
N ASN A 18 4.64 -21.05 -10.11
CA ASN A 18 4.08 -21.20 -11.45
C ASN A 18 5.17 -21.08 -12.51
N GLU A 19 5.07 -21.91 -13.55
CA GLU A 19 5.98 -21.86 -14.71
C GLU A 19 5.77 -20.59 -15.54
N LEU A 20 6.88 -20.08 -16.07
CA LEU A 20 6.88 -18.99 -17.02
C LEU A 20 6.83 -19.56 -18.44
N VAL A 21 5.83 -19.16 -19.22
CA VAL A 21 5.67 -19.54 -20.63
C VAL A 21 6.08 -18.39 -21.56
N GLY A 22 6.84 -18.70 -22.61
CA GLY A 22 7.15 -17.76 -23.70
C GLY A 22 7.78 -16.43 -23.24
N SER A 23 7.10 -15.32 -23.54
CA SER A 23 7.55 -13.93 -23.32
C SER A 23 7.49 -13.44 -21.86
N LEU A 24 7.10 -14.30 -20.91
CA LEU A 24 7.00 -13.93 -19.48
C LEU A 24 8.37 -13.87 -18.75
N GLN A 25 9.47 -13.70 -19.50
CA GLN A 25 10.84 -13.65 -18.99
C GLN A 25 11.34 -12.22 -18.75
N ASN A 26 10.51 -11.20 -18.98
CA ASN A 26 10.84 -9.82 -18.66
C ASN A 26 10.87 -9.63 -17.14
N LEU A 27 11.91 -8.95 -16.65
CA LEU A 27 12.03 -8.54 -15.26
C LEU A 27 11.14 -7.31 -15.00
N LEU A 28 10.21 -7.45 -14.06
CA LEU A 28 9.24 -6.42 -13.70
C LEU A 28 9.39 -6.01 -12.23
N ARG A 29 8.99 -4.79 -11.89
CA ARG A 29 8.97 -4.28 -10.50
C ARG A 29 7.87 -3.23 -10.35
N PRO A 30 7.26 -3.08 -9.15
CA PRO A 30 6.20 -2.09 -8.92
C PRO A 30 6.73 -0.65 -8.80
N SER A 31 7.98 -0.47 -8.37
CA SER A 31 8.64 0.84 -8.27
C SER A 31 10.16 0.67 -8.33
N THR A 32 10.90 1.78 -8.32
CA THR A 32 12.36 1.78 -8.23
C THR A 32 12.90 1.27 -6.88
N SER A 33 12.10 1.34 -5.82
CA SER A 33 12.48 0.88 -4.47
C SER A 33 12.42 -0.64 -4.32
N ALA A 34 11.60 -1.31 -5.12
CA ALA A 34 11.46 -2.76 -5.10
C ALA A 34 12.42 -3.46 -6.06
N SER A 35 12.84 -4.67 -5.70
CA SER A 35 13.66 -5.52 -6.55
C SER A 35 12.88 -6.00 -7.78
N TYR A 36 13.62 -6.23 -8.88
CA TYR A 36 13.08 -6.87 -10.08
C TYR A 36 12.68 -8.33 -9.81
N GLN A 37 11.60 -8.78 -10.45
CA GLN A 37 11.02 -10.11 -10.29
C GLN A 37 10.63 -10.69 -11.65
N LEU A 38 10.66 -12.02 -11.74
CA LEU A 38 10.06 -12.78 -12.82
C LEU A 38 8.64 -13.17 -12.42
N LEU A 39 7.65 -12.84 -13.24
CA LEU A 39 6.25 -12.96 -12.86
C LEU A 39 5.47 -13.83 -13.84
N CYS A 40 4.71 -14.80 -13.32
CA CYS A 40 3.72 -15.54 -14.10
C CYS A 40 2.55 -14.62 -14.50
N THR A 41 1.70 -15.06 -15.43
CA THR A 41 0.56 -14.28 -15.94
C THR A 41 -0.33 -13.70 -14.84
N LEU A 42 -0.58 -14.47 -13.77
CA LEU A 42 -1.38 -14.01 -12.63
C LEU A 42 -0.71 -12.84 -11.90
N HIS A 43 0.57 -12.97 -11.57
CA HIS A 43 1.29 -11.92 -10.86
C HIS A 43 1.58 -10.71 -11.73
N GLN A 44 1.77 -10.87 -13.04
CA GLN A 44 1.84 -9.72 -13.96
C GLN A 44 0.54 -8.93 -13.95
N ARG A 45 -0.62 -9.60 -14.06
CA ARG A 45 -1.92 -8.94 -13.97
C ARG A 45 -2.07 -8.19 -12.64
N ARG A 46 -1.71 -8.83 -11.52
CA ARG A 46 -1.76 -8.18 -10.20
C ARG A 46 -0.79 -7.01 -10.06
N LEU A 47 0.37 -7.08 -10.69
CA LEU A 47 1.32 -5.97 -10.74
C LEU A 47 0.70 -4.76 -11.46
N TYR A 48 0.09 -4.98 -12.64
CA TYR A 48 -0.57 -3.93 -13.41
C TYR A 48 -1.81 -3.34 -12.72
N HIS A 49 -2.46 -4.09 -11.83
CA HIS A 49 -3.56 -3.61 -10.99
C HIS A 49 -3.10 -3.14 -9.59
N HIS A 50 -1.81 -2.85 -9.40
CA HIS A 50 -1.26 -2.31 -8.15
C HIS A 50 -1.52 -3.17 -6.90
N GLY A 51 -1.62 -4.49 -7.07
CA GLY A 51 -1.69 -5.47 -5.98
C GLY A 51 -0.34 -5.86 -5.39
N CYS A 52 0.76 -5.27 -5.88
CA CYS A 52 2.11 -5.46 -5.38
C CYS A 52 2.56 -4.21 -4.63
N CYS A 53 3.06 -4.34 -3.40
CA CYS A 53 3.49 -3.21 -2.61
C CYS A 53 4.70 -2.52 -3.27
N ALA A 54 4.58 -1.23 -3.57
CA ALA A 54 5.63 -0.46 -4.24
C ALA A 54 6.95 -0.37 -3.45
N THR A 55 6.92 -0.49 -2.12
CA THR A 55 8.14 -0.38 -1.29
C THR A 55 8.91 -1.68 -1.22
N CYS A 56 8.25 -2.79 -0.86
CA CYS A 56 8.94 -4.08 -0.61
C CYS A 56 8.85 -5.08 -1.77
N GLY A 57 7.96 -4.87 -2.75
CA GLY A 57 7.76 -5.81 -3.86
C GLY A 57 6.97 -7.07 -3.51
N ILE A 58 6.43 -7.19 -2.30
CA ILE A 58 5.57 -8.31 -1.89
C ILE A 58 4.13 -8.03 -2.32
N PHE A 59 3.46 -9.05 -2.84
CA PHE A 59 2.06 -8.98 -3.26
C PHE A 59 1.13 -9.06 -2.05
N CYS A 60 0.34 -8.01 -1.84
CA CYS A 60 -0.67 -7.95 -0.78
C CYS A 60 -1.89 -8.77 -1.23
N THR A 61 -2.04 -9.99 -0.73
CA THR A 61 -2.98 -10.98 -1.29
C THR A 61 -4.18 -11.21 -0.39
N GLN A 62 -3.93 -11.41 0.89
CA GLN A 62 -4.96 -11.58 1.91
C GLN A 62 -4.42 -11.08 3.24
N GLY A 63 -5.26 -10.41 4.01
CA GLY A 63 -4.90 -9.83 5.30
C GLY A 63 -5.20 -8.33 5.36
N ASN A 64 -4.52 -7.64 6.27
CA ASN A 64 -4.75 -6.22 6.55
C ASN A 64 -3.75 -5.35 5.81
N PHE A 65 -4.24 -4.51 4.91
CA PHE A 65 -3.41 -3.64 4.09
C PHE A 65 -4.01 -2.24 3.99
N ILE A 66 -3.19 -1.26 3.63
CA ILE A 66 -3.67 0.09 3.33
C ILE A 66 -4.11 0.16 1.87
N ILE A 67 -5.25 0.81 1.64
CA ILE A 67 -5.73 1.15 0.30
C ILE A 67 -5.87 2.66 0.22
N CYS A 68 -5.13 3.29 -0.68
CA CYS A 68 -5.27 4.73 -0.91
C CYS A 68 -6.51 5.05 -1.75
N THR A 69 -6.80 6.34 -1.92
CA THR A 69 -7.91 6.85 -2.75
C THR A 69 -7.87 6.38 -4.21
N ASN A 70 -6.69 6.11 -4.75
CA ASN A 70 -6.50 5.56 -6.10
C ASN A 70 -6.54 4.03 -6.15
N GLN A 71 -7.00 3.36 -5.08
CA GLN A 71 -7.10 1.90 -4.98
C GLN A 71 -5.75 1.17 -5.09
N HIS A 72 -4.65 1.82 -4.68
CA HIS A 72 -3.35 1.16 -4.57
C HIS A 72 -3.23 0.43 -3.24
N LEU A 73 -2.78 -0.82 -3.30
CA LEU A 73 -2.65 -1.70 -2.14
C LEU A 73 -1.18 -1.73 -1.66
N PHE A 74 -0.96 -1.60 -0.35
CA PHE A 74 0.38 -1.66 0.25
C PHE A 74 0.36 -1.98 1.75
N HIS A 75 1.47 -2.50 2.27
CA HIS A 75 1.64 -2.73 3.71
C HIS A 75 1.71 -1.39 4.46
N ARG A 76 1.09 -1.33 5.63
CA ARG A 76 1.10 -0.15 6.51
C ARG A 76 2.52 0.33 6.84
N ASP A 77 3.43 -0.60 7.09
CA ASP A 77 4.82 -0.28 7.47
C ASP A 77 5.73 0.03 6.29
N CYS A 78 5.25 -0.20 5.06
CA CYS A 78 5.93 0.19 3.84
C CYS A 78 5.65 1.65 3.43
N ALA A 79 4.74 2.34 4.12
CA ALA A 79 4.41 3.73 3.85
C ALA A 79 5.29 4.68 4.67
N GLU A 80 5.63 5.82 4.08
CA GLU A 80 6.21 6.95 4.79
C GLU A 80 5.15 7.55 5.73
N LYS A 81 5.57 7.90 6.96
CA LYS A 81 4.67 8.24 8.07
C LYS A 81 4.97 9.65 8.53
N PHE A 82 3.93 10.46 8.68
CA PHE A 82 4.05 11.85 9.13
C PHE A 82 2.99 12.18 10.17
N ILE A 83 3.30 13.09 11.09
CA ILE A 83 2.30 13.69 11.97
C ILE A 83 2.01 15.09 11.46
N ILE A 84 0.72 15.33 11.17
CA ILE A 84 0.20 16.66 10.87
C ILE A 84 -0.52 17.19 12.12
N ASN A 85 -0.14 18.39 12.53
CA ASN A 85 -0.74 19.12 13.64
C ASN A 85 -1.64 20.22 13.07
N THR A 86 -2.92 19.92 12.82
CA THR A 86 -3.89 20.93 12.38
C THR A 86 -4.48 21.67 13.58
N LYS A 87 -4.37 23.00 13.60
CA LYS A 87 -5.16 23.86 14.50
C LYS A 87 -6.54 24.07 13.90
N GLU A 88 -7.52 23.28 14.30
CA GLU A 88 -8.91 23.66 14.03
C GLU A 88 -9.28 24.83 14.96
N LYS A 89 -9.95 25.85 14.41
CA LYS A 89 -10.15 27.19 15.02
C LYS A 89 -10.85 27.22 16.40
N SER A 90 -11.23 26.07 16.95
CA SER A 90 -11.88 25.93 18.26
C SER A 90 -11.51 24.64 19.03
N SER A 91 -10.52 23.87 18.57
CA SER A 91 -10.17 22.55 19.17
C SER A 91 -8.70 22.47 19.54
N PRO A 92 -8.34 21.65 20.56
CA PRO A 92 -6.93 21.36 20.87
C PRO A 92 -6.21 20.78 19.65
N ILE A 93 -4.90 20.99 19.55
CA ILE A 93 -4.06 20.39 18.49
C ILE A 93 -4.13 18.88 18.64
N ILE A 94 -4.82 18.20 17.71
CA ILE A 94 -4.89 16.74 17.69
C ILE A 94 -3.86 16.26 16.66
N PRO A 95 -2.74 15.64 17.08
CA PRO A 95 -1.76 15.10 16.14
C PRO A 95 -2.39 13.97 15.34
N LYS A 96 -2.41 14.12 14.00
CA LYS A 96 -2.96 13.12 13.08
C LYS A 96 -1.83 12.43 12.35
N LEU A 97 -1.74 11.10 12.49
CA LEU A 97 -0.86 10.29 11.67
C LEU A 97 -1.41 10.19 10.25
N VAL A 98 -0.57 10.52 9.29
CA VAL A 98 -0.85 10.45 7.85
C VAL A 98 0.18 9.52 7.22
N LEU A 99 -0.28 8.68 6.30
CA LEU A 99 0.57 7.78 5.54
C LEU A 99 0.62 8.28 4.10
N LYS A 100 1.82 8.32 3.52
CA LYS A 100 1.99 8.63 2.10
C LYS A 100 1.97 7.34 1.27
N CYS A 101 1.16 7.32 0.21
CA CYS A 101 1.08 6.15 -0.67
C CYS A 101 2.42 5.95 -1.41
N PRO A 102 3.04 4.75 -1.34
CA PRO A 102 4.32 4.48 -2.01
C PRO A 102 4.18 4.33 -3.53
N HIS A 103 2.96 4.23 -4.07
CA HIS A 103 2.71 4.14 -5.52
C HIS A 103 2.55 5.52 -6.18
N CYS A 104 1.76 6.42 -5.59
CA CYS A 104 1.40 7.70 -6.20
C CYS A 104 1.80 8.94 -5.38
N SER A 105 2.47 8.76 -4.24
CA SER A 105 2.90 9.85 -3.35
C SER A 105 1.80 10.72 -2.76
N LEU A 106 0.52 10.38 -2.96
CA LEU A 106 -0.59 11.08 -2.33
C LEU A 106 -0.71 10.71 -0.85
N GLU A 107 -1.12 11.68 -0.06
CA GLU A 107 -1.48 11.48 1.35
C GLU A 107 -2.73 10.62 1.43
N SER A 108 -2.65 9.55 2.20
CA SER A 108 -3.79 8.70 2.53
C SER A 108 -4.18 8.98 3.96
N ILE A 109 -5.47 9.26 4.17
CA ILE A 109 -6.08 9.04 5.48
C ILE A 109 -5.90 7.55 5.78
N ILE A 110 -5.46 7.22 6.99
CA ILE A 110 -5.22 5.83 7.38
C ILE A 110 -6.56 5.10 7.35
N ARG A 111 -6.73 4.28 6.32
CA ARG A 111 -7.81 3.31 6.22
C ARG A 111 -7.17 1.99 5.90
N GLU A 112 -7.15 1.14 6.92
CA GLU A 112 -6.72 -0.24 6.79
C GLU A 112 -7.92 -1.07 6.37
N TYR A 113 -7.72 -1.92 5.39
CA TYR A 113 -8.75 -2.77 4.83
C TYR A 113 -8.37 -4.22 5.03
N GLU A 114 -9.34 -5.00 5.48
CA GLU A 114 -9.25 -6.44 5.43
C GLU A 114 -9.53 -6.91 3.99
N VAL A 115 -8.49 -7.40 3.32
CA VAL A 115 -8.55 -8.00 2.00
C VAL A 115 -8.73 -9.51 2.14
N ARG A 116 -9.74 -10.06 1.47
CA ARG A 116 -9.97 -11.50 1.44
C ARG A 116 -10.00 -12.03 0.03
N LEU A 117 -9.36 -13.19 -0.18
CA LEU A 117 -9.55 -13.98 -1.38
C LEU A 117 -10.98 -14.52 -1.41
N GLN A 118 -11.71 -14.27 -2.49
CA GLN A 118 -12.97 -14.97 -2.75
C GLN A 118 -12.74 -16.02 -3.83
N LYS A 119 -13.28 -17.23 -3.62
CA LYS A 119 -13.34 -18.24 -4.68
C LYS A 119 -14.40 -17.81 -5.70
N SER A 120 -13.99 -17.05 -6.70
CA SER A 120 -14.73 -16.80 -7.93
C SER A 120 -13.95 -17.43 -9.09
N PRO A 121 -14.58 -17.82 -10.21
CA PRO A 121 -13.87 -18.23 -11.44
C PRO A 121 -12.87 -17.16 -11.93
N ILE A 122 -12.98 -15.93 -11.44
CA ILE A 122 -12.04 -14.82 -11.59
C ILE A 122 -11.56 -14.43 -10.19
N VAL A 123 -10.25 -14.54 -9.90
CA VAL A 123 -9.70 -14.09 -8.61
C VAL A 123 -9.81 -12.57 -8.52
N GLU A 124 -10.84 -12.08 -7.84
CA GLU A 124 -11.04 -10.66 -7.55
C GLU A 124 -10.65 -10.37 -6.10
N ILE A 125 -9.89 -9.28 -5.91
CA ILE A 125 -9.58 -8.75 -4.58
C ILE A 125 -10.83 -8.01 -4.10
N VAL A 126 -11.55 -8.58 -3.14
CA VAL A 126 -12.72 -7.94 -2.54
C VAL A 126 -12.30 -7.27 -1.22
N THR A 127 -12.47 -5.96 -1.16
CA THR A 127 -12.24 -5.17 0.06
C THR A 127 -13.40 -5.41 1.03
N SER A 128 -13.12 -6.07 2.16
CA SER A 128 -14.20 -6.66 2.98
C SER A 128 -14.57 -5.86 4.22
N ARG A 129 -13.70 -4.97 4.72
CA ARG A 129 -14.04 -4.08 5.85
C ARG A 129 -12.98 -2.99 6.06
N CYS A 130 -13.40 -1.75 6.30
CA CYS A 130 -12.52 -0.69 6.82
C CYS A 130 -12.33 -0.92 8.33
N LEU A 131 -11.10 -1.05 8.79
CA LEU A 131 -10.75 -1.16 10.20
C LEU A 131 -10.51 0.25 10.75
N GLU A 132 -11.36 0.70 11.66
CA GLU A 132 -11.16 1.98 12.35
C GLU A 132 -10.09 1.82 13.43
N HIS A 133 -8.88 2.33 13.19
CA HIS A 133 -7.87 2.42 14.24
C HIS A 133 -8.14 3.64 15.14
N LYS A 134 -8.73 3.36 16.32
CA LYS A 134 -8.80 4.29 17.44
C LYS A 134 -7.42 4.31 18.11
N TYR A 135 -6.73 5.46 18.08
CA TYR A 135 -5.49 5.79 18.78
C TYR A 135 -4.15 5.36 18.15
N LEU A 136 -3.21 6.31 18.24
CA LEU A 136 -1.82 6.24 17.82
C LEU A 136 -0.99 5.44 18.85
N PRO A 137 -0.24 4.40 18.47
CA PRO A 137 0.74 3.79 19.37
C PRO A 137 1.90 4.77 19.63
N GLN A 138 2.27 4.97 20.89
CA GLN A 138 3.15 6.04 21.38
C GLN A 138 4.64 5.94 20.97
N ASN A 139 5.06 4.99 20.13
CA ASN A 139 6.49 4.70 19.92
C ASN A 139 6.94 4.59 18.44
N LEU A 140 6.29 5.27 17.48
CA LEU A 140 6.84 5.36 16.13
C LEU A 140 7.77 6.57 15.99
N ALA A 141 8.97 6.34 15.43
CA ALA A 141 9.79 7.41 14.89
C ALA A 141 9.04 8.03 13.69
N VAL A 142 8.42 9.19 13.90
CA VAL A 142 7.63 9.89 12.88
C VAL A 142 8.20 11.29 12.69
N GLU A 143 8.46 11.69 11.45
CA GLU A 143 8.79 13.08 11.14
C GLU A 143 7.54 13.96 11.30
N THR A 144 7.61 14.92 12.23
CA THR A 144 6.58 15.95 12.42
C THR A 144 6.74 17.06 11.40
N ARG A 145 5.68 17.37 10.65
CA ARG A 145 5.62 18.51 9.74
C ARG A 145 4.50 19.46 10.16
N THR A 146 4.84 20.71 10.44
CA THR A 146 3.89 21.80 10.64
C THR A 146 3.57 22.43 9.29
N ILE A 147 2.32 22.36 8.85
CA ILE A 147 1.86 23.08 7.66
C ILE A 147 1.27 24.40 8.16
N ASP A 148 1.95 25.52 7.90
CA ASP A 148 1.38 26.85 8.07
C ASP A 148 0.47 27.15 6.87
N GLU A 149 -0.80 27.45 7.11
CA GLU A 149 -1.80 27.80 6.08
C GLU A 149 -1.55 29.18 5.41
N SER A 150 -0.32 29.69 5.37
CA SER A 150 0.01 30.96 4.72
C SER A 150 0.52 30.84 3.27
N SER A 151 0.61 29.64 2.70
CA SER A 151 1.15 29.44 1.33
C SER A 151 0.13 28.98 0.28
N VAL A 152 -1.18 29.06 0.54
CA VAL A 152 -2.24 28.75 -0.44
C VAL A 152 -3.01 30.01 -0.83
N LEU A 153 -2.31 31.06 -1.26
CA LEU A 153 -2.90 32.19 -1.99
C LEU A 153 -1.85 32.76 -2.97
N SER A 154 -1.50 32.01 -4.00
CA SER A 154 -1.04 32.57 -5.28
C SER A 154 -1.00 31.46 -6.34
N ASN A 155 -2.05 31.43 -7.17
CA ASN A 155 -2.11 31.00 -8.57
C ASN A 155 -3.51 30.47 -8.90
N CYS A 156 -4.46 31.40 -8.95
CA CYS A 156 -5.54 31.43 -9.94
C CYS A 156 -5.52 32.83 -10.57
#